data_AF-A0A518FYK8-F1
#
_entry.id   AF-A0A518FYK8-F1
#
_cell.length_a   1.000
_cell.length_b   1.000
_cell.length_c   1.000
_cell.angle_alpha   90.00
_cell.angle_beta   90.00
_cell.angle_gamma   90.00
#
_symmetry.space_group_name_H-M   'P 1'
#
loop_
_entity.id
_entity.type
_entity.pdbx_description
1 polymer ?
#
loop_
_entity_poly.entity_id
_entity_poly.type
_entity_poly.pdbx_seq_one_letter_code
_entity_poly.pdbx_strand_id
1 'polypeptide(L)'
;MFGWFRSKPTCPVSAEEKAWIEQRFTWLIEQFGMQRLSKGALILPTTDYFPDDYDHSHGSIRGLMNRVAEYMDIDPAILRLRFYEEARPEFEGMWTEGSTGRYGKSGDKHEIWLELNTLENPLNAVATLAHEIGHVLLIGERRVSPDEEDHEMLTDLLTVYMGLGLFSANMVMQEDYWDDGPVSGWSMSR
;
A
#
# COMPACT_ATOMS: atom_id res chain seq x y z
N MET A 1 -12.19 -41.24 4.64
CA MET A 1 -11.80 -40.89 6.03
C MET A 1 -11.08 -39.54 6.00
N PHE A 2 -11.07 -38.81 7.13
CA PHE A 2 -10.34 -37.55 7.40
C PHE A 2 -11.06 -36.21 7.19
N GLY A 3 -12.18 -35.98 7.89
CA GLY A 3 -12.81 -34.65 7.99
C GLY A 3 -13.13 -34.16 9.42
N TRP A 4 -12.64 -34.84 10.47
CA TRP A 4 -13.19 -34.71 11.83
C TRP A 4 -12.36 -33.91 12.85
N PHE A 5 -11.29 -33.23 12.44
CA PHE A 5 -10.46 -32.44 13.37
C PHE A 5 -10.09 -31.04 12.85
N ARG A 6 -11.00 -30.34 12.15
CA ARG A 6 -10.82 -28.88 11.98
C ARG A 6 -11.41 -28.17 13.20
N SER A 7 -10.54 -27.55 14.00
CA SER A 7 -10.95 -26.57 15.00
C SER A 7 -11.83 -25.52 14.34
N LYS A 8 -12.80 -24.97 15.09
CA LYS A 8 -13.59 -23.83 14.59
C LYS A 8 -12.61 -22.72 14.19
N PRO A 9 -12.78 -22.11 13.00
CA PRO A 9 -11.93 -20.99 12.60
C PRO A 9 -12.03 -19.92 13.69
N THR A 10 -10.89 -19.63 14.31
CA THR A 10 -10.74 -18.53 15.26
C THR A 10 -10.48 -17.26 14.49
N CYS A 11 -11.06 -16.13 14.91
CA CYS A 11 -10.70 -14.85 14.33
C CYS A 11 -9.18 -14.65 14.48
N PRO A 12 -8.44 -14.37 13.39
CA PRO A 12 -7.00 -14.19 13.47
C PRO A 12 -6.61 -12.85 14.11
N VAL A 13 -7.59 -11.99 14.35
CA VAL A 13 -7.44 -10.65 14.94
C VAL A 13 -7.84 -10.72 16.42
N SER A 14 -6.99 -10.19 17.29
CA SER A 14 -7.25 -10.04 18.71
C SER A 14 -8.40 -9.05 18.97
N ALA A 15 -8.95 -9.06 20.19
CA ALA A 15 -10.00 -8.13 20.56
C ALA A 15 -9.52 -6.65 20.53
N GLU A 16 -8.25 -6.42 20.85
CA GLU A 16 -7.63 -5.10 20.83
C GLU A 16 -7.45 -4.59 19.40
N GLU A 17 -6.85 -5.39 18.52
CA GLU A 17 -6.69 -5.05 17.10
C GLU A 17 -8.06 -4.82 16.43
N LYS A 18 -9.06 -5.66 16.75
CA LYS A 18 -10.42 -5.48 16.24
C LYS A 18 -10.99 -4.11 16.66
N ALA A 19 -10.88 -3.76 17.95
CA ALA A 19 -11.38 -2.50 18.45
C ALA A 19 -10.68 -1.30 17.80
N TRP A 20 -9.36 -1.39 17.60
CA TRP A 20 -8.58 -0.39 16.90
C TRP A 20 -9.01 -0.25 15.43
N ILE A 21 -9.17 -1.36 14.70
CA ILE A 21 -9.65 -1.37 13.31
C ILE A 21 -11.02 -0.70 13.22
N GLU A 22 -11.98 -1.08 14.06
CA GLU A 22 -13.33 -0.52 14.05
C GLU A 22 -13.32 0.99 14.36
N GLN A 23 -12.51 1.42 15.33
CA GLN A 23 -12.35 2.84 15.68
C GLN A 23 -11.73 3.64 14.53
N ARG A 24 -10.63 3.16 13.95
CA ARG A 24 -9.95 3.87 12.86
C ARG A 24 -10.74 3.83 11.55
N PHE A 25 -11.47 2.76 11.24
CA PHE A 25 -12.40 2.77 10.11
C PHE A 25 -13.50 3.82 10.28
N THR A 26 -14.04 3.95 11.49
CA THR A 26 -15.03 4.99 11.79
C THR A 26 -14.43 6.38 11.56
N TRP A 27 -13.20 6.61 12.03
CA TRP A 27 -12.48 7.86 11.80
C TRP A 27 -12.22 8.11 10.30
N LEU A 28 -11.82 7.09 9.53
CA LEU A 28 -11.63 7.20 8.06
C LEU A 28 -12.94 7.58 7.36
N ILE A 29 -14.07 7.02 7.79
CA ILE A 29 -15.41 7.41 7.30
C ILE A 29 -15.70 8.88 7.62
N GLU A 30 -15.31 9.38 8.79
CA GLU A 30 -15.48 10.79 9.14
C GLU A 30 -14.59 11.72 8.30
N GLN A 31 -13.36 11.28 7.96
CA GLN A 31 -12.40 12.06 7.18
C GLN A 31 -12.69 12.09 5.68
N PHE A 32 -13.07 10.94 5.10
CA PHE A 32 -13.16 10.72 3.65
C PHE A 32 -14.59 10.42 3.18
N GLY A 33 -15.51 10.16 4.11
CA GLY A 33 -16.95 9.99 3.85
C GLY A 33 -17.36 8.57 3.48
N MET A 34 -18.46 8.09 4.08
CA MET A 34 -19.05 6.76 3.85
C MET A 34 -19.33 6.45 2.36
N GLN A 35 -19.58 7.46 1.53
CA GLN A 35 -19.80 7.26 0.10
C GLN A 35 -18.56 6.70 -0.61
N ARG A 36 -17.36 7.12 -0.20
CA ARG A 36 -16.11 6.60 -0.75
C ARG A 36 -15.92 5.11 -0.45
N LEU A 37 -16.29 4.68 0.76
CA LEU A 37 -16.24 3.27 1.15
C LEU A 37 -17.31 2.44 0.43
N SER A 38 -18.55 2.92 0.40
CA SER A 38 -19.69 2.13 -0.12
C SER A 38 -19.77 2.05 -1.65
N LYS A 39 -19.18 3.01 -2.37
CA LYS A 39 -19.14 3.03 -3.84
C LYS A 39 -17.75 2.75 -4.42
N GLY A 40 -16.72 2.72 -3.58
CA GLY A 40 -15.37 2.42 -3.99
C GLY A 40 -15.27 1.01 -4.58
N ALA A 41 -14.49 0.88 -5.65
CA ALA A 41 -14.18 -0.43 -6.21
C ALA A 41 -13.06 -1.10 -5.41
N LEU A 42 -13.13 -2.42 -5.26
CA LEU A 42 -11.96 -3.22 -4.91
C LEU A 42 -11.07 -3.30 -6.15
N ILE A 43 -9.90 -2.69 -6.08
CA ILE A 43 -8.93 -2.68 -7.17
C ILE A 43 -8.27 -4.06 -7.26
N LEU A 44 -8.28 -4.64 -8.46
CA LEU A 44 -7.75 -5.98 -8.70
C LEU A 44 -6.48 -5.91 -9.56
N PRO A 45 -5.54 -6.87 -9.43
CA PRO A 45 -4.36 -6.97 -10.28
C PRO A 45 -4.73 -7.55 -11.66
N THR A 46 -5.62 -6.88 -12.38
CA THR A 46 -6.10 -7.27 -13.71
C THR A 46 -5.89 -6.14 -14.70
N THR A 47 -5.91 -6.44 -15.99
CA THR A 47 -5.78 -5.44 -17.07
C THR A 47 -6.94 -4.45 -17.12
N ASP A 48 -8.06 -4.74 -16.47
CA ASP A 48 -9.17 -3.79 -16.33
C ASP A 48 -8.79 -2.59 -15.45
N TYR A 49 -7.91 -2.80 -14.47
CA TYR A 49 -7.38 -1.76 -13.60
C TYR A 49 -5.97 -1.33 -14.04
N PHE A 50 -5.09 -2.26 -14.40
CA PHE A 50 -3.72 -1.98 -14.80
C PHE A 50 -3.49 -2.41 -16.25
N PRO A 51 -3.95 -1.63 -17.24
CA PRO A 51 -3.82 -1.97 -18.66
C PRO A 51 -2.43 -1.70 -19.23
N ASP A 52 -1.61 -0.90 -18.52
CA ASP A 52 -0.29 -0.49 -18.99
C ASP A 52 0.75 -1.57 -18.72
N ASP A 53 1.70 -1.74 -19.63
CA ASP A 53 2.85 -2.61 -19.42
C ASP A 53 3.77 -2.05 -18.33
N TYR A 54 4.30 -2.95 -17.50
CA TYR A 54 5.23 -2.61 -16.44
C TYR A 54 6.62 -3.19 -16.73
N ASP A 55 7.55 -2.31 -17.10
CA ASP A 55 8.93 -2.65 -17.46
C ASP A 55 9.96 -2.19 -16.42
N HIS A 56 9.50 -1.77 -15.23
CA HIS A 56 10.32 -1.24 -14.13
C HIS A 56 11.11 0.04 -14.46
N SER A 57 10.90 0.63 -15.63
CA SER A 57 11.46 1.95 -15.95
C SER A 57 10.86 3.05 -15.09
N HIS A 58 11.58 4.16 -14.91
CA HIS A 58 11.05 5.36 -14.26
C HIS A 58 9.74 5.86 -14.92
N GLY A 59 9.55 5.57 -16.21
CA GLY A 59 8.34 5.91 -16.96
C GLY A 59 7.15 5.06 -16.54
N SER A 60 7.30 3.73 -16.53
CA SER A 60 6.24 2.81 -16.15
C SER A 60 5.88 2.94 -14.67
N ILE A 61 6.85 3.13 -13.78
CA ILE A 61 6.59 3.38 -12.34
C ILE A 61 5.81 4.69 -12.14
N ARG A 62 6.11 5.73 -12.92
CA ARG A 62 5.35 6.98 -12.86
C ARG A 62 3.93 6.82 -13.39
N GLY A 63 3.76 6.06 -14.47
CA GLY A 63 2.42 5.70 -14.97
C GLY A 63 1.62 4.96 -13.91
N LEU A 64 2.26 4.00 -13.23
CA LEU A 64 1.67 3.26 -12.12
C LEU A 64 1.31 4.17 -10.93
N MET A 65 2.20 5.08 -10.53
CA MET A 65 1.91 6.08 -9.48
C MET A 65 0.69 6.92 -9.83
N ASN A 66 0.60 7.42 -11.05
CA ASN A 66 -0.56 8.20 -11.49
C ASN A 66 -1.86 7.39 -11.39
N ARG A 67 -1.82 6.12 -11.81
CA ARG A 67 -2.96 5.21 -11.73
C ARG A 67 -3.41 4.98 -10.28
N VAL A 68 -2.46 4.70 -9.39
CA VAL A 68 -2.75 4.49 -7.96
C VAL A 68 -3.28 5.77 -7.32
N ALA A 69 -2.72 6.93 -7.65
CA ALA A 69 -3.22 8.22 -7.18
C ALA A 69 -4.67 8.48 -7.62
N GLU A 70 -5.01 8.18 -8.88
CA GLU A 70 -6.39 8.25 -9.38
C GLU A 70 -7.33 7.34 -8.57
N TYR A 71 -6.92 6.11 -8.25
CA TYR A 71 -7.72 5.22 -7.39
C TYR A 71 -7.88 5.71 -5.96
N MET A 72 -6.93 6.50 -5.47
CA MET A 72 -6.98 7.10 -4.14
C MET A 72 -7.58 8.51 -4.15
N ASP A 73 -8.21 8.94 -5.25
CA ASP A 73 -8.85 10.24 -5.44
C ASP A 73 -7.90 11.44 -5.24
N ILE A 74 -6.64 11.30 -5.65
CA ILE A 74 -5.62 12.35 -5.59
C ILE A 74 -5.21 12.76 -6.98
N ASP A 75 -5.11 14.07 -7.20
CA ASP A 75 -4.53 14.62 -8.43
C ASP A 75 -3.03 14.26 -8.52
N PRO A 76 -2.60 13.43 -9.49
CA PRO A 76 -1.19 13.06 -9.62
C PRO A 76 -0.26 14.25 -9.82
N ALA A 77 -0.78 15.41 -10.25
CA ALA A 77 0.01 16.63 -10.43
C ALA A 77 0.61 17.16 -9.11
N ILE A 78 -0.01 16.86 -7.96
CA ILE A 78 0.50 17.26 -6.64
C ILE A 78 1.61 16.33 -6.15
N LEU A 79 1.80 15.18 -6.79
CA LEU A 79 2.80 14.19 -6.43
C LEU A 79 4.09 14.38 -7.22
N ARG A 80 5.23 14.09 -6.58
CA ARG A 80 6.54 14.13 -7.20
C ARG A 80 7.32 12.87 -6.84
N LEU A 81 7.40 11.95 -7.80
CA LEU A 81 8.16 10.72 -7.65
C LEU A 81 9.68 10.96 -7.73
N ARG A 82 10.40 10.32 -6.81
CA ARG A 82 11.86 10.33 -6.66
C ARG A 82 12.35 8.90 -6.40
N PHE A 83 13.58 8.60 -6.81
CA PHE A 83 14.17 7.27 -6.69
C PHE A 83 15.53 7.34 -5.98
N TYR A 84 15.89 6.28 -5.27
CA TYR A 84 17.24 6.07 -4.74
C TYR A 84 17.66 4.60 -4.92
N GLU A 85 18.98 4.34 -5.04
CA GLU A 85 19.54 3.02 -5.41
C GLU A 85 20.38 2.35 -4.30
N GLU A 86 21.21 3.08 -3.54
CA GLU A 86 22.18 2.45 -2.62
C GLU A 86 22.26 3.06 -1.21
N ALA A 87 21.71 4.25 -0.97
CA ALA A 87 21.65 4.83 0.37
C ALA A 87 20.53 5.87 0.49
N ARG A 88 19.84 5.84 1.64
CA ARG A 88 18.87 6.86 2.08
C ARG A 88 19.58 8.22 2.05
N PRO A 89 19.17 9.19 1.21
CA PRO A 89 19.79 10.52 1.25
C PRO A 89 19.52 11.16 2.62
N GLU A 90 20.56 11.65 3.29
CA GLU A 90 20.44 12.43 4.53
C GLU A 90 19.91 13.83 4.16
N PHE A 91 18.64 14.10 4.42
CA PHE A 91 18.01 15.42 4.31
C PHE A 91 17.43 15.79 5.67
N GLU A 92 17.66 17.03 6.12
CA GLU A 92 17.07 17.55 7.35
C GLU A 92 15.58 17.84 7.15
N GLY A 93 14.73 17.15 7.93
CA GLY A 93 13.34 17.53 8.16
C GLY A 93 12.30 16.57 7.58
N MET A 94 11.63 15.86 8.50
CA MET A 94 10.41 15.06 8.28
C MET A 94 10.64 13.72 7.57
N TRP A 95 11.22 12.77 8.31
CA TRP A 95 11.24 11.35 7.94
C TRP A 95 10.24 10.60 8.85
N THR A 96 9.26 9.91 8.27
CA THR A 96 8.56 8.81 8.94
C THR A 96 9.20 7.50 8.47
N GLU A 97 9.37 6.52 9.36
CA GLU A 97 9.97 5.23 9.06
C GLU A 97 8.90 4.15 8.89
N GLY A 98 8.68 3.68 7.67
CA GLY A 98 7.82 2.53 7.40
C GLY A 98 7.66 2.27 5.91
N SER A 99 8.02 1.05 5.48
CA SER A 99 7.91 0.56 4.09
C SER A 99 8.85 1.20 3.06
N THR A 100 8.91 0.63 1.87
CA THR A 100 9.91 0.85 0.81
C THR A 100 9.81 2.21 0.09
N GLY A 101 9.07 3.17 0.66
CA GLY A 101 8.96 4.53 0.19
C GLY A 101 9.01 5.59 1.30
N ARG A 102 8.99 6.88 0.94
CA ARG A 102 8.97 8.02 1.89
C ARG A 102 8.22 9.24 1.37
N TYR A 103 7.56 9.95 2.29
CA TYR A 103 6.84 11.20 2.06
C TYR A 103 7.64 12.46 2.50
N GLY A 104 7.63 13.52 1.69
CA GLY A 104 8.13 14.86 2.05
C GLY A 104 7.39 16.00 1.33
N LYS A 105 7.53 17.26 1.75
CA LYS A 105 6.93 18.41 1.04
C LYS A 105 8.02 19.32 0.46
N SER A 106 8.02 19.52 -0.85
CA SER A 106 8.95 20.42 -1.55
C SER A 106 8.17 21.37 -2.44
N GLY A 107 8.04 22.63 -2.00
CA GLY A 107 7.14 23.62 -2.62
C GLY A 107 5.67 23.24 -2.45
N ASP A 108 4.90 23.26 -3.55
CA ASP A 108 3.49 22.89 -3.60
C ASP A 108 3.24 21.39 -3.86
N LYS A 109 4.32 20.58 -3.93
CA LYS A 109 4.23 19.15 -4.23
C LYS A 109 4.65 18.28 -3.05
N HIS A 110 4.01 17.13 -3.00
CA HIS A 110 4.28 16.02 -2.11
C HIS A 110 5.29 15.08 -2.79
N GLU A 111 6.50 15.00 -2.24
CA GLU A 111 7.55 14.12 -2.72
C GLU A 111 7.33 12.71 -2.20
N ILE A 112 7.34 11.75 -3.11
CA ILE A 112 7.32 10.32 -2.82
C ILE A 112 8.67 9.78 -3.28
N TRP A 113 9.45 9.26 -2.35
CA TRP A 113 10.73 8.61 -2.61
C TRP A 113 10.54 7.11 -2.60
N LEU A 114 11.04 6.39 -3.60
CA LEU A 114 11.00 4.93 -3.62
C LEU A 114 12.40 4.35 -3.81
N GLU A 115 12.65 3.21 -3.17
CA GLU A 115 13.82 2.39 -3.49
C GLU A 115 13.58 1.67 -4.81
N LEU A 116 14.38 1.95 -5.83
CA LEU A 116 14.10 1.42 -7.17
C LEU A 116 14.16 -0.11 -7.20
N ASN A 117 15.13 -0.69 -6.48
CA ASN A 117 15.39 -2.14 -6.47
C ASN A 117 14.26 -2.96 -5.83
N THR A 118 13.38 -2.34 -5.03
CA THR A 118 12.26 -3.06 -4.39
C THR A 118 10.99 -3.10 -5.26
N LEU A 119 11.03 -2.49 -6.45
CA LEU A 119 9.87 -2.30 -7.32
C LEU A 119 9.87 -3.22 -8.55
N GLU A 120 10.73 -4.25 -8.61
CA GLU A 120 10.73 -5.18 -9.75
C GLU A 120 9.38 -5.87 -9.95
N ASN A 121 8.70 -6.20 -8.83
CA ASN A 121 7.36 -6.76 -8.86
C ASN A 121 6.30 -5.65 -8.91
N PRO A 122 5.44 -5.58 -9.96
CA PRO A 122 4.41 -4.55 -10.08
C PRO A 122 3.39 -4.57 -8.94
N LEU A 123 3.08 -5.74 -8.35
CA LEU A 123 2.14 -5.83 -7.23
C LEU A 123 2.70 -5.16 -5.98
N ASN A 124 3.99 -5.38 -5.71
CA ASN A 124 4.70 -4.72 -4.62
C ASN A 124 4.80 -3.22 -4.88
N ALA A 125 5.07 -2.82 -6.12
CA ALA A 125 5.10 -1.42 -6.49
C ALA A 125 3.76 -0.72 -6.25
N VAL A 126 2.62 -1.36 -6.59
CA VAL A 126 1.28 -0.84 -6.28
C VAL A 126 1.07 -0.71 -4.76
N ALA A 127 1.46 -1.71 -3.97
CA ALA A 127 1.31 -1.69 -2.52
C ALA A 127 2.11 -0.53 -1.89
N THR A 128 3.39 -0.40 -2.25
CA THR A 128 4.26 0.68 -1.76
C THR A 128 3.71 2.04 -2.19
N LEU A 129 3.34 2.20 -3.46
CA LEU A 129 2.76 3.46 -3.95
C LEU A 129 1.49 3.84 -3.19
N ALA A 130 0.58 2.88 -2.97
CA ALA A 130 -0.65 3.13 -2.23
C ALA A 130 -0.37 3.55 -0.78
N HIS A 131 0.61 2.91 -0.13
CA HIS A 131 1.05 3.27 1.22
C HIS A 131 1.62 4.70 1.26
N GLU A 132 2.57 5.03 0.39
CA GLU A 132 3.16 6.38 0.36
C GLU A 132 2.16 7.48 0.02
N ILE A 133 1.24 7.20 -0.90
CA ILE A 133 0.15 8.11 -1.22
C ILE A 133 -0.82 8.25 -0.02
N GLY A 134 -0.99 7.20 0.77
CA GLY A 134 -1.73 7.26 2.03
C GLY A 134 -1.10 8.22 3.04
N HIS A 135 0.24 8.26 3.16
CA HIS A 135 0.93 9.25 3.98
C HIS A 135 0.66 10.69 3.51
N VAL A 136 0.54 10.92 2.20
CA VAL A 136 0.14 12.23 1.66
C VAL A 136 -1.25 12.62 2.17
N LEU A 137 -2.23 11.72 2.10
CA LEU A 137 -3.60 11.98 2.55
C LEU A 137 -3.69 12.20 4.06
N LEU A 138 -2.95 11.44 4.86
CA LEU A 138 -3.04 11.51 6.31
C LEU A 138 -2.19 12.64 6.88
N ILE A 139 -0.89 12.63 6.60
CA ILE A 139 0.08 13.56 7.17
C ILE A 139 0.20 14.80 6.29
N GLY A 140 0.25 14.63 4.97
CA GLY A 140 0.40 15.75 4.03
C GLY A 140 -0.77 16.74 4.05
N GLU A 141 -1.99 16.24 4.21
CA GLU A 141 -3.19 17.06 4.41
C GLU A 141 -3.45 17.42 5.88
N ARG A 142 -2.54 17.06 6.80
CA ARG A 142 -2.60 17.37 8.25
C ARG A 142 -3.85 16.82 8.94
N ARG A 143 -4.30 15.63 8.54
CA ARG A 143 -5.38 14.89 9.22
C ARG A 143 -4.86 14.14 10.43
N VAL A 144 -3.61 13.70 10.36
CA VAL A 144 -2.88 12.92 11.37
C VAL A 144 -1.53 13.59 11.62
N SER A 145 -1.07 13.57 12.87
CA SER A 145 0.28 14.04 13.20
C SER A 145 1.31 12.98 12.77
N PRO A 146 2.48 13.35 12.22
CA PRO A 146 3.55 12.37 12.00
C PRO A 146 4.06 11.73 13.30
N ASP A 147 3.80 12.35 14.45
CA ASP A 147 4.15 11.82 15.77
C ASP A 147 3.07 10.87 16.35
N GLU A 148 1.97 10.64 15.63
CA GLU A 148 0.89 9.76 16.08
C GLU A 148 1.36 8.30 16.01
N GLU A 149 1.29 7.57 17.12
CA GLU A 149 1.97 6.27 17.27
C GLU A 149 1.54 5.22 16.23
N ASP A 150 0.29 5.27 15.76
CA ASP A 150 -0.27 4.31 14.82
C ASP A 150 -0.38 4.85 13.38
N HIS A 151 0.29 5.96 13.05
CA HIS A 151 0.18 6.56 11.70
C HIS A 151 0.52 5.58 10.57
N GLU A 152 1.55 4.74 10.74
CA GLU A 152 1.92 3.70 9.76
C GLU A 152 0.83 2.62 9.60
N MET A 153 0.30 2.12 10.73
CA MET A 153 -0.81 1.15 10.71
C MET A 153 -2.07 1.75 10.11
N LEU A 154 -2.34 3.02 10.38
CA LEU A 154 -3.46 3.76 9.82
C LEU A 154 -3.29 3.99 8.31
N THR A 155 -2.07 4.22 7.84
CA THR A 155 -1.77 4.29 6.40
C THR A 155 -2.07 2.97 5.70
N ASP A 156 -1.69 1.82 6.29
CA ASP A 156 -2.08 0.50 5.77
C ASP A 156 -3.60 0.29 5.79
N LEU A 157 -4.28 0.69 6.86
CA LEU A 157 -5.74 0.59 6.95
C LEU A 157 -6.43 1.48 5.90
N LEU A 158 -5.85 2.64 5.60
CA LEU A 158 -6.33 3.55 4.58
C LEU A 158 -6.27 2.90 3.18
N THR A 159 -5.25 2.09 2.86
CA THR A 159 -5.22 1.39 1.56
C THR A 159 -6.39 0.41 1.43
N VAL A 160 -6.78 -0.26 2.52
CA VAL A 160 -7.99 -1.11 2.57
C VAL A 160 -9.25 -0.28 2.33
N TYR A 161 -9.38 0.84 3.05
CA TYR A 161 -10.51 1.76 2.88
C TYR A 161 -10.62 2.31 1.45
N MET A 162 -9.48 2.55 0.79
CA MET A 162 -9.42 3.02 -0.59
C MET A 162 -9.62 1.92 -1.64
N GLY A 163 -9.70 0.65 -1.23
CA GLY A 163 -9.93 -0.48 -2.14
C GLY A 163 -8.65 -1.13 -2.69
N LEU A 164 -7.48 -0.81 -2.14
CA LEU A 164 -6.17 -1.32 -2.53
C LEU A 164 -5.58 -2.33 -1.52
N GLY A 165 -6.32 -2.67 -0.45
CA GLY A 165 -5.84 -3.54 0.62
C GLY A 165 -5.39 -4.95 0.18
N LEU A 166 -5.84 -5.42 -0.99
CA LEU A 166 -5.37 -6.69 -1.58
C LEU A 166 -3.85 -6.68 -1.83
N PHE A 167 -3.31 -5.55 -2.31
CA PHE A 167 -1.89 -5.43 -2.63
C PHE A 167 -1.03 -5.43 -1.36
N SER A 168 -1.45 -4.67 -0.34
CA SER A 168 -0.80 -4.69 0.98
C SER A 168 -0.85 -6.08 1.64
N ALA A 169 -1.98 -6.78 1.55
CA ALA A 169 -2.12 -8.13 2.09
C ALA A 169 -1.20 -9.15 1.38
N ASN A 170 -1.07 -9.03 0.06
CA ASN A 170 -0.19 -9.92 -0.72
C ASN A 170 1.30 -9.65 -0.45
N MET A 171 1.71 -8.44 -0.06
CA MET A 171 3.10 -8.19 0.33
C MET A 171 3.54 -8.97 1.57
N VAL A 172 2.62 -9.32 2.46
CA VAL A 172 2.88 -10.13 3.66
C VAL A 172 2.93 -11.64 3.33
N MET A 173 2.57 -12.04 2.11
CA MET A 173 2.52 -13.45 1.68
C MET A 173 3.33 -13.61 0.40
N GLN A 174 4.55 -14.13 0.49
CA GLN A 174 5.36 -14.42 -0.69
C GLN A 174 5.10 -15.85 -1.14
N GLU A 175 4.60 -16.00 -2.38
CA GLU A 175 4.40 -17.31 -3.01
C GLU A 175 5.48 -17.53 -4.07
N ASP A 176 6.30 -18.58 -3.91
CA ASP A 176 7.29 -18.99 -4.89
C ASP A 176 6.80 -20.24 -5.61
N TYR A 177 6.64 -20.15 -6.93
CA TYR A 177 6.36 -21.29 -7.79
C TYR A 177 7.62 -21.69 -8.55
N TRP A 178 7.98 -22.97 -8.50
CA TRP A 178 9.10 -23.51 -9.27
C TRP A 178 8.64 -24.74 -10.05
N ASP A 179 9.11 -24.84 -11.29
CA ASP A 179 8.86 -25.97 -12.19
C ASP A 179 10.20 -26.43 -12.75
N ASP A 180 10.61 -27.65 -12.40
CA ASP A 180 11.87 -28.25 -12.81
C ASP A 180 11.59 -29.57 -13.57
N GLY A 181 10.67 -29.52 -14.54
CA GLY A 181 10.36 -30.61 -15.46
C GLY A 181 9.42 -31.65 -14.85
N PRO A 182 9.88 -32.83 -14.40
CA PRO A 182 8.98 -33.80 -13.77
C PRO A 182 8.45 -33.39 -12.39
N VAL A 183 8.93 -32.29 -11.81
CA VAL A 183 8.54 -31.83 -10.47
C VAL A 183 8.26 -30.33 -10.49
N SER A 184 7.04 -29.97 -10.12
CA SER A 184 6.65 -28.59 -9.80
C SER A 184 6.32 -28.49 -8.32
N GLY A 185 6.69 -27.38 -7.69
CA GLY A 185 6.38 -27.07 -6.30
C GLY A 185 5.91 -25.63 -6.14
N TRP A 186 5.19 -25.38 -5.05
CA TRP A 186 4.92 -24.05 -4.58
C TRP A 186 5.28 -23.97 -3.10
N SER A 187 5.80 -22.83 -2.67
CA SER A 187 5.98 -22.50 -1.25
C SER A 187 5.33 -21.16 -0.96
N MET A 188 4.75 -21.03 0.23
CA MET A 188 4.29 -19.76 0.77
C MET A 188 5.10 -19.43 2.02
N SER A 189 5.67 -18.25 2.07
CA SER A 189 6.29 -17.66 3.26
C SER A 189 5.50 -16.42 3.70
N ARG A 190 5.59 -16.13 4.99
CA ARG A 190 5.19 -14.85 5.59
C ARG A 190 6.43 -14.05 5.92
#